data_AF-A0A7H8N358-F1
#
_entry.id   AF-A0A7H8N358-F1
#
_cell.length_a   1.000
_cell.length_b   1.000
_cell.length_c   1.000
_cell.angle_alpha   90.00
_cell.angle_beta   90.00
_cell.angle_gamma   90.00
#
_symmetry.space_group_name_H-M   'P 1'
#
loop_
_entity.id
_entity.type
_entity.pdbx_description
1 polymer ?
#
loop_
_entity_poly.entity_id
_entity_poly.type
_entity_poly.pdbx_seq_one_letter_code
_entity_poly.pdbx_strand_id
1 'polypeptide(L)'
;MTEISYPFSEPSESGGQAALSQLDWQDMALMWAGDRVDFRLTNPSYSGEALPFSARVINGRTIELRPGAAWVGGFYYRSNSVLTVDIEANPTEKPRVDIIVVRADVPKGSSNIVAVKGQPSKTPIAPRPQRIAGQRWEMVLHEISVPAKDGAITVKQCAPFDAPARVATPWNARATAAHHGVGNFFYDLDSNNNDTQLESWNGRDGYMITRHLGKAKTYVPKIVNTGKLPSGILYRGIWRWIAPNTVSFSIDINNTSNTDVKQSGTGPLSFTLPVNPSSSIGQHFSGQLLNSGYDADLPNFVALHGMSHLGNKTDVVKIYHPSSKRLGEGLDYLLTFPRRSSIVFSGTYEANAL
;
A
#
# COMPACT_ATOMS: atom_id res chain seq x y z
N MET A 1 -30.74 -1.05 -32.00
CA MET A 1 -29.96 -1.59 -30.86
C MET A 1 -30.90 -2.58 -30.20
N THR A 2 -30.55 -3.87 -30.16
CA THR A 2 -31.43 -4.87 -29.54
C THR A 2 -31.22 -4.80 -28.04
N GLU A 3 -32.25 -4.46 -27.28
CA GLU A 3 -32.21 -4.52 -25.82
C GLU A 3 -32.20 -5.99 -25.41
N ILE A 4 -31.39 -6.32 -24.40
CA ILE A 4 -31.25 -7.70 -23.92
C ILE A 4 -31.28 -7.65 -22.39
N SER A 5 -32.11 -8.48 -21.77
CA SER A 5 -32.32 -8.50 -20.33
C SER A 5 -32.62 -9.92 -19.82
N TYR A 6 -32.02 -10.28 -18.67
CA TYR A 6 -32.08 -11.61 -18.05
C TYR A 6 -31.99 -11.48 -16.51
N PRO A 7 -32.39 -12.50 -15.72
CA PRO A 7 -33.19 -13.66 -16.14
C PRO A 7 -34.69 -13.33 -16.07
N PHE A 8 -35.45 -13.64 -17.12
CA PHE A 8 -36.92 -13.62 -17.10
C PHE A 8 -37.46 -15.02 -17.28
N SER A 9 -38.73 -15.25 -16.94
CA SER A 9 -39.33 -16.58 -17.10
C SER A 9 -39.58 -16.95 -18.57
N GLU A 10 -39.82 -15.95 -19.42
CA GLU A 10 -40.14 -16.14 -20.84
C GLU A 10 -39.51 -15.03 -21.70
N PRO A 11 -39.23 -15.27 -22.99
CA PRO A 11 -38.77 -14.23 -23.89
C PRO A 11 -39.84 -13.15 -24.17
N SER A 12 -39.44 -11.91 -24.44
CA SER A 12 -40.35 -10.83 -24.83
C SER A 12 -39.87 -10.06 -26.07
N GLU A 13 -40.80 -9.42 -26.78
CA GLU A 13 -40.49 -8.56 -27.93
C GLU A 13 -39.63 -7.33 -27.55
N SER A 14 -39.62 -6.97 -26.27
CA SER A 14 -38.81 -5.88 -25.71
C SER A 14 -37.44 -6.33 -25.22
N GLY A 15 -36.97 -7.54 -25.56
CA GLY A 15 -35.61 -7.99 -25.23
C GLY A 15 -35.47 -8.81 -23.94
N GLY A 16 -36.57 -9.20 -23.31
CA GLY A 16 -36.55 -10.20 -22.23
C GLY A 16 -36.18 -11.58 -22.79
N GLN A 17 -35.41 -12.35 -22.03
CA GLN A 17 -34.94 -13.67 -22.45
C GLN A 17 -34.98 -14.67 -21.30
N ALA A 18 -35.37 -15.91 -21.62
CA ALA A 18 -35.57 -16.97 -20.63
C ALA A 18 -34.27 -17.68 -20.20
N ALA A 19 -33.24 -17.68 -21.05
CA ALA A 19 -32.01 -18.42 -20.82
C ALA A 19 -30.78 -17.59 -21.20
N LEU A 20 -29.73 -17.68 -20.40
CA LEU A 20 -28.45 -17.01 -20.64
C LEU A 20 -27.56 -17.88 -21.54
N SER A 21 -26.96 -17.30 -22.58
CA SER A 21 -25.87 -18.00 -23.29
C SER A 21 -24.61 -18.10 -22.41
N GLN A 22 -23.66 -18.95 -22.79
CA GLN A 22 -22.38 -19.05 -22.07
C GLN A 22 -21.59 -17.73 -22.12
N LEU A 23 -21.73 -16.97 -23.22
CA LEU A 23 -21.10 -15.65 -23.34
C LEU A 23 -21.79 -14.62 -22.45
N ASP A 24 -23.13 -14.58 -22.43
CA ASP A 24 -23.88 -13.68 -21.53
C ASP A 24 -23.57 -14.00 -20.07
N TRP A 25 -23.51 -15.29 -19.72
CA TRP A 25 -23.11 -15.74 -18.38
C TRP A 25 -21.70 -15.26 -18.05
N GLN A 26 -20.73 -15.43 -18.95
CA GLN A 26 -19.36 -14.99 -18.72
C GLN A 26 -19.28 -13.47 -18.50
N ASP A 27 -19.96 -12.68 -19.32
CA ASP A 27 -19.98 -11.22 -19.21
C ASP A 27 -20.59 -10.78 -17.87
N MET A 28 -21.67 -11.42 -17.43
CA MET A 28 -22.29 -11.16 -16.12
C MET A 28 -21.41 -11.62 -14.95
N ALA A 29 -20.90 -12.86 -15.01
CA ALA A 29 -20.17 -13.48 -13.91
C ALA A 29 -18.84 -12.78 -13.63
N LEU A 30 -18.19 -12.23 -14.66
CA LEU A 30 -17.00 -11.39 -14.50
C LEU A 30 -17.25 -10.14 -13.66
N MET A 31 -18.49 -9.64 -13.57
CA MET A 31 -18.85 -8.52 -12.69
C MET A 31 -18.91 -8.93 -11.22
N TRP A 32 -19.25 -10.18 -10.93
CA TRP A 32 -19.35 -10.70 -9.55
C TRP A 32 -17.98 -11.11 -9.00
N ALA A 33 -17.11 -11.59 -9.89
CA ALA A 33 -15.87 -12.22 -9.50
C ALA A 33 -14.81 -12.17 -10.63
N GLY A 34 -13.65 -11.58 -10.32
CA GLY A 34 -12.45 -11.76 -11.15
C GLY A 34 -11.81 -13.13 -10.96
N ASP A 35 -10.88 -13.47 -11.87
CA ASP A 35 -10.05 -14.68 -11.82
C ASP A 35 -9.39 -14.85 -10.44
N ARG A 36 -9.71 -15.94 -9.74
CA ARG A 36 -9.11 -16.28 -8.43
C ARG A 36 -9.30 -17.73 -8.06
N VAL A 37 -8.40 -18.25 -7.24
CA VAL A 37 -8.65 -19.43 -6.41
C VAL A 37 -9.74 -19.11 -5.41
N ASP A 38 -10.70 -20.02 -5.26
CA ASP A 38 -11.84 -19.93 -4.33
C ASP A 38 -11.36 -20.23 -2.89
N PHE A 39 -10.50 -19.33 -2.40
CA PHE A 39 -9.89 -19.40 -1.08
C PHE A 39 -9.48 -17.99 -0.64
N ARG A 40 -9.95 -17.59 0.53
CA ARG A 40 -9.70 -16.25 1.08
C ARG A 40 -8.50 -16.25 2.02
N LEU A 41 -7.61 -15.27 1.83
CA LEU A 41 -6.39 -15.13 2.62
C LEU A 41 -6.64 -14.43 3.97
N THR A 42 -7.26 -15.09 4.95
CA THR A 42 -7.57 -14.56 6.29
C THR A 42 -6.54 -14.81 7.40
N ASN A 43 -5.53 -15.66 7.18
CA ASN A 43 -4.58 -16.09 8.21
C ASN A 43 -3.28 -15.27 8.16
N PRO A 44 -2.58 -15.11 9.30
CA PRO A 44 -1.32 -14.36 9.36
C PRO A 44 -0.15 -15.05 8.68
N SER A 45 -0.27 -16.34 8.42
CA SER A 45 0.74 -17.13 7.73
C SER A 45 0.09 -18.28 6.99
N TYR A 46 0.67 -18.62 5.84
CA TYR A 46 0.29 -19.77 5.03
C TYR A 46 1.52 -20.62 4.78
N SER A 47 1.42 -21.94 4.99
CA SER A 47 2.37 -22.87 4.40
C SER A 47 1.98 -23.08 2.95
N GLY A 48 2.96 -23.07 2.04
CA GLY A 48 2.71 -23.25 0.61
C GLY A 48 1.96 -24.55 0.31
N GLU A 49 2.20 -25.60 1.10
CA GLU A 49 1.59 -26.93 0.94
C GLU A 49 0.14 -27.03 1.45
N ALA A 50 -0.34 -26.04 2.21
CA ALA A 50 -1.72 -26.02 2.73
C ALA A 50 -2.69 -25.25 1.82
N LEU A 51 -2.17 -24.52 0.83
CA LEU A 51 -3.00 -23.75 -0.09
C LEU A 51 -3.65 -24.68 -1.15
N PRO A 52 -4.89 -24.38 -1.58
CA PRO A 52 -5.50 -25.08 -2.71
C PRO A 52 -4.62 -24.99 -3.95
N PHE A 53 -4.62 -26.06 -4.74
CA PHE A 53 -3.74 -26.22 -5.89
C PHE A 53 -2.23 -26.19 -5.61
N SER A 54 -1.76 -26.24 -4.35
CA SER A 54 -0.32 -26.29 -4.10
C SER A 54 0.35 -27.43 -4.89
N ALA A 55 1.50 -27.14 -5.47
CA ALA A 55 2.19 -28.04 -6.38
C ALA A 55 3.45 -28.68 -5.77
N ARG A 56 3.72 -29.95 -6.12
CA ARG A 56 5.03 -30.59 -5.89
C ARG A 56 5.46 -31.42 -7.09
N VAL A 57 6.77 -31.51 -7.33
CA VAL A 57 7.34 -32.37 -8.37
C VAL A 57 7.50 -33.78 -7.80
N ILE A 58 6.91 -34.79 -8.45
CA ILE A 58 6.90 -36.18 -7.92
C ILE A 58 7.84 -37.15 -8.65
N ASN A 59 8.05 -36.99 -9.96
CA ASN A 59 8.87 -37.89 -10.78
C ASN A 59 9.79 -37.12 -11.75
N GLY A 60 10.29 -35.96 -11.33
CA GLY A 60 11.18 -35.09 -12.12
C GLY A 60 10.50 -34.34 -13.27
N ARG A 61 9.37 -34.83 -13.81
CA ARG A 61 8.61 -34.18 -14.90
C ARG A 61 7.09 -34.15 -14.71
N THR A 62 6.60 -34.83 -13.68
CA THR A 62 5.17 -34.78 -13.31
C THR A 62 5.01 -33.89 -12.10
N ILE A 63 4.06 -32.98 -12.19
CA ILE A 63 3.66 -32.08 -11.11
C ILE A 63 2.35 -32.60 -10.53
N GLU A 64 2.36 -32.80 -9.22
CA GLU A 64 1.17 -33.13 -8.46
C GLU A 64 0.56 -31.84 -7.89
N LEU A 65 -0.73 -31.65 -8.09
CA LEU A 65 -1.52 -30.53 -7.58
C LEU A 65 -2.53 -31.03 -6.56
N ARG A 66 -2.61 -30.35 -5.43
CA ARG A 66 -3.67 -30.61 -4.42
C ARG A 66 -5.06 -30.26 -4.96
N PRO A 67 -6.13 -30.87 -4.41
CA PRO A 67 -7.50 -30.44 -4.63
C PRO A 67 -7.69 -28.94 -4.42
N GLY A 68 -8.65 -28.35 -5.13
CA GLY A 68 -8.93 -26.92 -5.05
C GLY A 68 -10.09 -26.50 -5.96
N ALA A 69 -10.52 -25.25 -5.82
CA ALA A 69 -11.52 -24.63 -6.67
C ALA A 69 -11.11 -23.23 -7.09
N ALA A 70 -11.59 -22.78 -8.24
CA ALA A 70 -11.26 -21.49 -8.81
C ALA A 70 -12.39 -20.92 -9.67
N TRP A 71 -12.45 -19.60 -9.73
CA TRP A 71 -13.17 -18.85 -10.74
C TRP A 71 -12.21 -18.47 -11.87
N VAL A 72 -12.57 -18.81 -13.11
CA VAL A 72 -11.79 -18.52 -14.31
C VAL A 72 -12.73 -18.00 -15.40
N GLY A 73 -12.57 -16.73 -15.78
CA GLY A 73 -13.37 -16.14 -16.84
C GLY A 73 -14.88 -16.25 -16.62
N GLY A 74 -15.36 -16.13 -15.38
CA GLY A 74 -16.78 -16.30 -15.02
C GLY A 74 -17.26 -17.75 -14.86
N PHE A 75 -16.41 -18.75 -15.09
CA PHE A 75 -16.72 -20.17 -14.89
C PHE A 75 -16.12 -20.69 -13.59
N TYR A 76 -16.85 -21.59 -12.91
CA TYR A 76 -16.38 -22.25 -11.70
C TYR A 76 -15.73 -23.59 -12.05
N TYR A 77 -14.51 -23.80 -11.55
CA TYR A 77 -13.76 -25.04 -11.64
C TYR A 77 -13.54 -25.61 -10.23
N ARG A 78 -13.67 -26.93 -10.07
CA ARG A 78 -13.39 -27.62 -8.82
C ARG A 78 -12.81 -29.01 -9.08
N SER A 79 -11.71 -29.31 -8.40
CA SER A 79 -11.17 -30.67 -8.25
C SER A 79 -11.28 -31.11 -6.80
N ASN A 80 -11.80 -32.31 -6.57
CA ASN A 80 -11.89 -32.94 -5.24
C ASN A 80 -10.76 -33.95 -4.99
N SER A 81 -9.95 -34.27 -5.99
CA SER A 81 -8.83 -35.20 -5.90
C SER A 81 -7.52 -34.53 -6.30
N VAL A 82 -6.43 -35.19 -5.92
CA VAL A 82 -5.10 -34.85 -6.41
C VAL A 82 -5.07 -34.99 -7.93
N LEU A 83 -4.43 -34.04 -8.61
CA LEU A 83 -4.25 -34.05 -10.05
C LEU A 83 -2.76 -34.18 -10.38
N THR A 84 -2.45 -34.88 -11.46
CA THR A 84 -1.09 -34.96 -12.00
C THR A 84 -1.06 -34.28 -13.37
N VAL A 85 -0.04 -33.45 -13.58
CA VAL A 85 0.20 -32.73 -14.83
C VAL A 85 1.59 -33.06 -15.32
N ASP A 86 1.67 -33.63 -16.51
CA ASP A 86 2.95 -33.97 -17.13
C ASP A 86 3.53 -32.76 -17.88
N ILE A 87 4.82 -32.53 -17.67
CA ILE A 87 5.58 -31.47 -18.34
C ILE A 87 6.45 -32.10 -19.42
N GLU A 88 6.27 -31.65 -20.66
CA GLU A 88 6.96 -32.20 -21.83
C GLU A 88 8.49 -32.07 -21.69
N ALA A 89 9.23 -33.03 -22.24
CA ALA A 89 10.69 -32.97 -22.29
C ALA A 89 11.22 -31.67 -22.93
N ASN A 90 12.41 -31.25 -22.51
CA ASN A 90 13.17 -30.17 -23.09
C ASN A 90 14.61 -30.64 -23.37
N PRO A 91 14.81 -31.46 -24.43
CA PRO A 91 16.13 -31.94 -24.80
C PRO A 91 17.01 -30.82 -25.41
N THR A 92 16.45 -29.62 -25.59
CA THR A 92 17.16 -28.51 -26.23
C THR A 92 18.23 -27.91 -25.32
N GLU A 93 19.18 -27.19 -25.93
CA GLU A 93 20.25 -26.46 -25.23
C GLU A 93 19.75 -25.21 -24.49
N LYS A 94 18.48 -24.81 -24.66
CA LYS A 94 17.94 -23.59 -24.08
C LYS A 94 16.84 -23.93 -23.06
N PRO A 95 16.81 -23.27 -21.89
CA PRO A 95 15.70 -23.44 -20.95
C PRO A 95 14.40 -22.84 -21.53
N ARG A 96 13.27 -23.21 -20.95
CA ARG A 96 11.96 -22.56 -21.18
C ARG A 96 11.19 -22.42 -19.88
N VAL A 97 10.14 -21.62 -19.89
CA VAL A 97 9.18 -21.52 -18.79
C VAL A 97 7.84 -21.99 -19.31
N ASP A 98 7.28 -23.02 -18.69
CA ASP A 98 5.93 -23.50 -18.96
C ASP A 98 4.98 -22.91 -17.90
N ILE A 99 3.67 -22.96 -18.12
CA ILE A 99 2.67 -22.56 -17.11
C ILE A 99 1.63 -23.65 -16.92
N ILE A 100 1.11 -23.78 -15.71
CA ILE A 100 -0.10 -24.57 -15.43
C ILE A 100 -1.25 -23.59 -15.25
N VAL A 101 -2.33 -23.80 -16.00
CA VAL A 101 -3.51 -22.94 -15.99
C VAL A 101 -4.77 -23.73 -15.62
N VAL A 102 -5.75 -23.07 -15.03
CA VAL A 102 -7.15 -23.46 -15.22
C VAL A 102 -7.60 -22.83 -16.53
N ARG A 103 -8.05 -23.65 -17.49
CA ARG A 103 -8.55 -23.21 -18.79
C ARG A 103 -10.04 -23.48 -18.88
N ALA A 104 -10.84 -22.42 -18.99
CA ALA A 104 -12.20 -22.48 -19.50
C ALA A 104 -12.14 -22.49 -21.04
N ASP A 105 -12.66 -23.55 -21.66
CA ASP A 105 -12.81 -23.69 -23.11
C ASP A 105 -14.33 -23.71 -23.39
N VAL A 106 -14.88 -22.53 -23.69
CA VAL A 106 -16.31 -22.29 -23.89
C VAL A 106 -16.85 -23.12 -25.07
N PRO A 107 -16.19 -23.18 -26.25
CA PRO A 107 -16.62 -24.06 -27.34
C PRO A 107 -16.70 -25.54 -26.97
N LYS A 108 -15.85 -25.99 -26.04
CA LYS A 108 -15.87 -27.37 -25.51
C LYS A 108 -16.76 -27.55 -24.28
N GLY A 109 -17.33 -26.48 -23.74
CA GLY A 109 -18.17 -26.51 -22.54
C GLY A 109 -17.48 -27.07 -21.29
N SER A 110 -16.18 -26.83 -21.10
CA SER A 110 -15.44 -27.39 -19.95
C SER A 110 -14.37 -26.46 -19.39
N SER A 111 -14.08 -26.62 -18.10
CA SER A 111 -12.93 -26.01 -17.43
C SER A 111 -12.00 -27.08 -16.89
N ASN A 112 -10.72 -27.04 -17.26
CA ASN A 112 -9.76 -28.09 -16.92
C ASN A 112 -8.37 -27.51 -16.58
N ILE A 113 -7.57 -28.28 -15.85
CA ILE A 113 -6.15 -27.98 -15.64
C ILE A 113 -5.35 -28.38 -16.87
N VAL A 114 -4.49 -27.48 -17.36
CA VAL A 114 -3.68 -27.70 -18.56
C VAL A 114 -2.28 -27.13 -18.37
N ALA A 115 -1.26 -27.87 -18.80
CA ALA A 115 0.09 -27.32 -19.00
C ALA A 115 0.17 -26.61 -20.36
N VAL A 116 0.63 -25.36 -20.37
CA VAL A 116 0.91 -24.60 -21.58
C VAL A 116 2.42 -24.45 -21.70
N LYS A 117 2.95 -25.03 -22.77
CA LYS A 117 4.38 -25.06 -23.08
C LYS A 117 4.90 -23.70 -23.52
N GLY A 118 6.04 -23.29 -22.96
CA GLY A 118 6.81 -22.15 -23.39
C GLY A 118 7.73 -22.43 -24.59
N GLN A 119 8.44 -21.39 -25.01
CA GLN A 119 9.41 -21.48 -26.10
C GLN A 119 10.84 -21.47 -25.53
N PRO A 120 11.71 -22.43 -25.93
CA PRO A 120 13.11 -22.42 -25.53
C PRO A 120 13.85 -21.13 -25.92
N SER A 121 14.45 -20.46 -24.94
CA SER A 121 15.16 -19.19 -25.12
C SER A 121 16.31 -19.05 -24.11
N LYS A 122 17.32 -18.24 -24.45
CA LYS A 122 18.39 -17.88 -23.49
C LYS A 122 17.83 -17.12 -22.29
N THR A 123 16.79 -16.33 -22.53
CA THR A 123 16.02 -15.60 -21.52
C THR A 123 14.57 -16.08 -21.66
N PRO A 124 14.21 -17.20 -21.01
CA PRO A 124 12.90 -17.79 -21.18
C PRO A 124 11.81 -16.93 -20.52
N ILE A 125 10.67 -16.82 -21.19
CA ILE A 125 9.52 -16.03 -20.76
C ILE A 125 8.31 -16.97 -20.72
N ALA A 126 7.50 -16.85 -19.67
CA ALA A 126 6.26 -17.61 -19.54
C ALA A 126 5.29 -17.29 -20.70
N PRO A 127 4.56 -18.27 -21.24
CA PRO A 127 3.44 -18.03 -22.14
C PRO A 127 2.46 -17.01 -21.56
N ARG A 128 1.88 -16.18 -22.42
CA ARG A 128 0.77 -15.31 -22.01
C ARG A 128 -0.52 -16.14 -21.95
N PRO A 129 -1.31 -16.07 -20.87
CA PRO A 129 -2.60 -16.75 -20.81
C PRO A 129 -3.56 -16.18 -21.87
N GLN A 130 -4.35 -17.05 -22.49
CA GLN A 130 -5.42 -16.67 -23.40
C GLN A 130 -6.62 -16.15 -22.60
N ARG A 131 -7.12 -14.96 -22.93
CA ARG A 131 -8.28 -14.33 -22.27
C ARG A 131 -9.22 -13.78 -23.32
N ILE A 132 -9.92 -14.68 -24.00
CA ILE A 132 -10.83 -14.37 -25.10
C ILE A 132 -12.23 -14.80 -24.67
N ALA A 133 -13.12 -13.83 -24.45
CA ALA A 133 -14.51 -14.08 -24.07
C ALA A 133 -15.22 -14.92 -25.15
N GLY A 134 -16.08 -15.84 -24.72
CA GLY A 134 -16.79 -16.81 -25.57
C GLY A 134 -15.90 -17.90 -26.19
N GLN A 135 -14.58 -17.88 -25.94
CA GLN A 135 -13.63 -18.84 -26.49
C GLN A 135 -12.81 -19.51 -25.38
N ARG A 136 -11.52 -19.18 -25.29
CA ARG A 136 -10.60 -19.70 -24.28
C ARG A 136 -10.24 -18.61 -23.29
N TRP A 137 -10.44 -18.93 -22.03
CA TRP A 137 -10.04 -18.09 -20.91
C TRP A 137 -9.17 -18.88 -19.94
N GLU A 138 -8.02 -18.34 -19.59
CA GLU A 138 -7.00 -19.00 -18.79
C GLU A 138 -6.64 -18.15 -17.57
N MET A 139 -6.61 -18.82 -16.42
CA MET A 139 -6.05 -18.30 -15.19
C MET A 139 -4.80 -19.12 -14.84
N VAL A 140 -3.66 -18.44 -14.71
CA VAL A 140 -2.40 -19.10 -14.36
C VAL A 140 -2.40 -19.50 -12.89
N LEU A 141 -2.04 -20.75 -12.60
CA LEU A 141 -1.84 -21.26 -11.24
C LEU A 141 -0.35 -21.30 -10.88
N HIS A 142 0.49 -21.80 -11.80
CA HIS A 142 1.92 -22.01 -11.57
C HIS A 142 2.76 -21.65 -12.79
N GLU A 143 3.97 -21.16 -12.54
CA GLU A 143 5.08 -21.09 -13.49
C GLU A 143 6.03 -22.27 -13.25
N ILE A 144 6.44 -22.94 -14.32
CA ILE A 144 7.33 -24.09 -14.27
C ILE A 144 8.63 -23.72 -14.97
N SER A 145 9.74 -23.69 -14.23
CA SER A 145 11.06 -23.59 -14.85
C SER A 145 11.44 -24.95 -15.43
N VAL A 146 11.69 -25.00 -16.74
CA VAL A 146 12.11 -26.21 -17.44
C VAL A 146 13.53 -25.97 -17.98
N PRO A 147 14.57 -26.44 -17.28
CA PRO A 147 15.95 -26.26 -17.71
C PRO A 147 16.24 -26.88 -19.09
N ALA A 148 17.37 -26.48 -19.67
CA ALA A 148 17.93 -27.14 -20.85
C ALA A 148 18.33 -28.60 -20.54
N LYS A 149 18.46 -29.43 -21.58
CA LYS A 149 18.94 -30.82 -21.48
C LYS A 149 18.20 -31.63 -20.42
N ASP A 150 16.89 -31.46 -20.37
CA ASP A 150 16.03 -32.24 -19.48
C ASP A 150 16.36 -32.13 -17.98
N GLY A 151 16.99 -31.02 -17.57
CA GLY A 151 17.32 -30.76 -16.16
C GLY A 151 16.09 -30.69 -15.25
N ALA A 152 16.33 -30.77 -13.94
CA ALA A 152 15.29 -30.85 -12.92
C ALA A 152 14.38 -29.61 -12.93
N ILE A 153 13.07 -29.83 -13.07
CA ILE A 153 12.09 -28.73 -13.10
C ILE A 153 11.87 -28.14 -11.71
N THR A 154 11.49 -26.86 -11.66
CA THR A 154 11.01 -26.21 -10.44
C THR A 154 9.66 -25.58 -10.68
N VAL A 155 8.83 -25.49 -9.64
CA VAL A 155 7.48 -24.96 -9.69
C VAL A 155 7.34 -23.76 -8.77
N LYS A 156 6.67 -22.71 -9.26
CA LYS A 156 6.40 -21.48 -8.52
C LYS A 156 4.90 -21.17 -8.61
N GLN A 157 4.26 -21.04 -7.46
CA GLN A 157 2.85 -20.63 -7.39
C GLN A 157 2.71 -19.15 -7.75
N CYS A 158 1.76 -18.86 -8.62
CA CYS A 158 1.42 -17.50 -9.05
C CYS A 158 -0.10 -17.27 -9.16
N ALA A 159 -0.90 -18.21 -8.65
CA ALA A 159 -2.35 -18.12 -8.64
C ALA A 159 -2.84 -16.88 -7.87
N PRO A 160 -3.82 -16.13 -8.40
CA PRO A 160 -4.50 -15.09 -7.64
C PRO A 160 -5.44 -15.71 -6.59
N PHE A 161 -5.51 -15.14 -5.40
CA PHE A 161 -6.40 -15.55 -4.31
C PHE A 161 -7.35 -14.41 -3.94
N ASP A 162 -8.43 -14.73 -3.23
CA ASP A 162 -9.34 -13.70 -2.71
C ASP A 162 -8.68 -12.97 -1.53
N ALA A 163 -8.68 -11.63 -1.61
CA ALA A 163 -8.30 -10.81 -0.47
C ALA A 163 -9.43 -10.81 0.57
N PRO A 164 -9.12 -10.58 1.86
CA PRO A 164 -10.15 -10.29 2.84
C PRO A 164 -11.04 -9.12 2.43
N ALA A 165 -12.30 -9.16 2.85
CA ALA A 165 -13.23 -8.08 2.57
C ALA A 165 -12.76 -6.77 3.20
N ARG A 166 -13.02 -5.66 2.52
CA ARG A 166 -12.87 -4.34 3.11
C ARG A 166 -13.92 -4.15 4.20
N VAL A 167 -13.51 -3.61 5.34
CA VAL A 167 -14.41 -3.36 6.47
C VAL A 167 -14.61 -1.85 6.59
N ALA A 168 -15.86 -1.40 6.65
CA ALA A 168 -16.17 0.00 6.90
C ALA A 168 -16.88 0.11 8.25
N THR A 169 -16.45 1.05 9.07
CA THR A 169 -17.00 1.30 10.40
C THR A 169 -17.34 2.78 10.53
N PRO A 170 -18.44 3.13 11.20
CA PRO A 170 -18.79 4.53 11.40
C PRO A 170 -17.85 5.25 12.38
N TRP A 171 -17.16 4.49 13.25
CA TRP A 171 -16.10 4.92 14.17
C TRP A 171 -15.37 3.67 14.72
N ASN A 172 -14.30 3.87 15.52
CA ASN A 172 -13.56 2.80 16.22
C ASN A 172 -12.89 1.78 15.29
N ALA A 173 -12.38 2.18 14.12
CA ALA A 173 -11.74 1.27 13.18
C ALA A 173 -10.63 0.40 13.81
N ARG A 174 -9.84 0.95 14.75
CA ARG A 174 -8.82 0.19 15.50
C ARG A 174 -9.40 -0.91 16.38
N ALA A 175 -10.48 -0.65 17.10
CA ALA A 175 -11.11 -1.65 17.95
C ALA A 175 -11.77 -2.74 17.09
N THR A 176 -12.42 -2.34 16.00
CA THR A 176 -12.97 -3.30 15.02
C THR A 176 -11.87 -4.18 14.43
N ALA A 177 -10.72 -3.61 14.07
CA ALA A 177 -9.61 -4.38 13.53
C ALA A 177 -9.10 -5.49 14.47
N ALA A 178 -9.21 -5.33 15.79
CA ALA A 178 -8.83 -6.37 16.75
C ALA A 178 -9.74 -7.62 16.70
N HIS A 179 -10.94 -7.51 16.11
CA HIS A 179 -11.89 -8.61 15.93
C HIS A 179 -11.82 -9.27 14.54
N HIS A 180 -10.91 -8.80 13.69
CA HIS A 180 -10.72 -9.30 12.34
C HIS A 180 -9.30 -9.86 12.17
N GLY A 181 -9.16 -10.84 11.28
CA GLY A 181 -7.85 -11.36 10.91
C GLY A 181 -6.94 -10.28 10.33
N VAL A 182 -5.65 -10.57 10.27
CA VAL A 182 -4.72 -9.72 9.51
C VAL A 182 -5.04 -9.79 8.02
N GLY A 183 -4.55 -8.81 7.25
CA GLY A 183 -4.81 -8.74 5.81
C GLY A 183 -6.04 -7.90 5.42
N ASN A 184 -6.68 -7.22 6.39
CA ASN A 184 -7.90 -6.45 6.16
C ASN A 184 -7.60 -4.95 6.10
N PHE A 185 -8.24 -4.27 5.13
CA PHE A 185 -8.36 -2.81 5.13
C PHE A 185 -9.61 -2.38 5.89
N PHE A 186 -9.46 -1.36 6.72
CA PHE A 186 -10.54 -0.74 7.47
C PHE A 186 -10.71 0.71 7.06
N TYR A 187 -11.96 1.12 6.87
CA TYR A 187 -12.37 2.49 6.62
C TYR A 187 -13.09 3.01 7.85
N ASP A 188 -12.49 3.99 8.53
CA ASP A 188 -13.21 4.80 9.49
C ASP A 188 -13.94 5.91 8.72
N LEU A 189 -15.26 5.80 8.66
CA LEU A 189 -16.11 6.74 7.95
C LEU A 189 -16.49 7.96 8.79
N ASP A 190 -16.17 7.92 10.09
CA ASP A 190 -16.36 8.99 11.06
C ASP A 190 -17.70 9.71 10.90
N SER A 191 -18.80 8.98 11.10
CA SER A 191 -20.14 9.46 10.76
C SER A 191 -20.80 10.32 11.85
N ASN A 192 -20.11 10.57 12.97
CA ASN A 192 -20.72 11.16 14.18
C ASN A 192 -20.03 12.43 14.69
N ASN A 193 -18.88 12.80 14.13
CA ASN A 193 -18.19 14.02 14.51
C ASN A 193 -17.42 14.61 13.30
N ASN A 194 -16.73 15.73 13.50
CA ASN A 194 -15.95 16.42 12.45
C ASN A 194 -14.46 16.01 12.44
N ASP A 195 -14.10 14.85 13.00
CA ASP A 195 -12.75 14.30 12.97
C ASP A 195 -12.46 13.73 11.56
N THR A 196 -11.31 13.07 11.42
CA THR A 196 -10.80 12.65 10.13
C THR A 196 -11.11 11.20 9.85
N GLN A 197 -11.96 10.99 8.85
CA GLN A 197 -12.07 9.75 8.09
C GLN A 197 -10.68 9.22 7.73
N LEU A 198 -10.48 7.92 7.89
CA LEU A 198 -9.18 7.29 7.63
C LEU A 198 -9.32 5.92 6.98
N GLU A 199 -8.29 5.53 6.26
CA GLU A 199 -8.04 4.15 5.87
C GLU A 199 -6.92 3.60 6.75
N SER A 200 -7.07 2.35 7.16
CA SER A 200 -6.11 1.64 7.98
C SER A 200 -5.96 0.20 7.51
N TRP A 201 -4.84 -0.40 7.88
CA TRP A 201 -4.46 -1.75 7.54
C TRP A 201 -4.18 -2.53 8.80
N ASN A 202 -4.83 -3.69 8.97
CA ASN A 202 -4.46 -4.64 10.01
C ASN A 202 -3.47 -5.64 9.41
N GLY A 203 -2.18 -5.33 9.52
CA GLY A 203 -1.11 -6.14 8.97
C GLY A 203 -0.57 -7.16 9.95
N ARG A 204 0.48 -7.87 9.54
CA ARG A 204 1.29 -8.71 10.43
C ARG A 204 1.89 -7.90 11.58
N ASP A 205 2.26 -6.65 11.29
CA ASP A 205 2.85 -5.72 12.25
C ASP A 205 1.78 -4.99 13.09
N GLY A 206 0.52 -5.42 12.98
CA GLY A 206 -0.61 -4.85 13.70
C GLY A 206 -1.37 -3.78 12.92
N TYR A 207 -2.21 -3.06 13.65
CA TYR A 207 -3.04 -1.99 13.11
C TYR A 207 -2.23 -0.72 12.86
N MET A 208 -2.23 -0.26 11.62
CA MET A 208 -1.61 1.00 11.20
C MET A 208 -2.58 1.84 10.37
N ILE A 209 -2.50 3.17 10.52
CA ILE A 209 -3.22 4.10 9.65
C ILE A 209 -2.45 4.20 8.34
N THR A 210 -3.09 3.91 7.21
CA THR A 210 -2.48 4.04 5.89
C THR A 210 -2.61 5.47 5.39
N ARG A 211 -3.74 6.13 5.64
CA ARG A 211 -3.95 7.54 5.26
C ARG A 211 -5.18 8.14 5.93
N HIS A 212 -5.17 9.45 6.13
CA HIS A 212 -6.41 10.20 6.30
C HIS A 212 -7.09 10.44 4.95
N LEU A 213 -8.40 10.24 4.90
CA LEU A 213 -9.25 10.45 3.72
C LEU A 213 -9.91 11.85 3.73
N GLY A 214 -10.08 12.44 4.93
CA GLY A 214 -10.68 13.76 5.13
C GLY A 214 -9.70 14.94 5.08
N LYS A 215 -10.13 16.08 5.65
CA LYS A 215 -9.30 17.28 5.81
C LYS A 215 -8.07 17.00 6.67
N ALA A 216 -7.02 17.82 6.53
CA ALA A 216 -5.88 17.75 7.44
C ALA A 216 -6.32 18.07 8.88
N LYS A 217 -5.74 17.36 9.86
CA LYS A 217 -5.96 17.62 11.28
C LYS A 217 -5.21 18.87 11.68
N THR A 218 -5.83 19.70 12.52
CA THR A 218 -5.11 20.82 13.15
C THR A 218 -4.31 20.32 14.35
N TYR A 219 -3.17 20.95 14.62
CA TYR A 219 -2.44 20.79 15.87
C TYR A 219 -1.75 22.12 16.24
N VAL A 220 -1.39 22.28 17.50
CA VAL A 220 -0.74 23.49 18.02
C VAL A 220 0.75 23.17 18.22
N PRO A 221 1.63 23.52 17.26
CA PRO A 221 3.07 23.37 17.48
C PRO A 221 3.52 24.27 18.62
N LYS A 222 4.66 23.96 19.24
CA LYS A 222 5.29 24.79 20.26
C LYS A 222 6.70 25.13 19.82
N ILE A 223 7.17 26.33 20.14
CA ILE A 223 8.61 26.63 20.14
C ILE A 223 9.14 26.24 21.54
N VAL A 224 10.22 25.46 21.57
CA VAL A 224 10.82 24.91 22.80
C VAL A 224 12.32 25.19 22.82
N ASN A 225 12.97 24.85 23.94
CA ASN A 225 14.35 25.26 24.26
C ASN A 225 14.52 26.78 24.28
N THR A 226 13.51 27.46 24.81
CA THR A 226 13.43 28.92 24.85
C THR A 226 13.44 29.42 26.30
N GLY A 227 13.78 30.70 26.49
CA GLY A 227 13.50 31.39 27.75
C GLY A 227 12.00 31.63 27.96
N LYS A 228 11.66 32.62 28.79
CA LYS A 228 10.26 33.04 28.94
C LYS A 228 9.69 33.51 27.60
N LEU A 229 8.61 32.87 27.15
CA LEU A 229 7.92 33.24 25.92
C LEU A 229 7.09 34.51 26.10
N PRO A 230 7.12 35.47 25.15
CA PRO A 230 6.24 36.64 25.18
C PRO A 230 4.78 36.25 24.89
N SER A 231 3.85 37.03 25.44
CA SER A 231 2.44 37.01 25.03
C SER A 231 2.35 37.61 23.62
N GLY A 232 2.00 36.79 22.63
CA GLY A 232 1.98 37.23 21.22
C GLY A 232 2.57 36.23 20.23
N ILE A 233 2.92 35.02 20.66
CA ILE A 233 3.27 33.96 19.71
C ILE A 233 1.99 33.23 19.28
N LEU A 234 1.73 33.22 17.98
CA LEU A 234 0.63 32.50 17.35
C LEU A 234 1.16 31.20 16.75
N TYR A 235 0.52 30.09 17.07
CA TYR A 235 0.91 28.76 16.60
C TYR A 235 -0.20 28.17 15.73
N ARG A 236 0.16 27.77 14.51
CA ARG A 236 -0.74 27.12 13.56
C ARG A 236 -0.05 25.89 13.01
N GLY A 237 -0.72 24.75 13.05
CA GLY A 237 -0.20 23.50 12.51
C GLY A 237 -1.32 22.69 11.86
N ILE A 238 -0.99 22.05 10.76
CA ILE A 238 -1.82 21.05 10.10
C ILE A 238 -1.01 19.79 9.82
N TRP A 239 -1.65 18.62 9.88
CA TRP A 239 -0.99 17.35 9.62
C TRP A 239 -1.95 16.25 9.17
N ARG A 240 -1.40 15.17 8.60
CA ARG A 240 -2.14 13.95 8.26
C ARG A 240 -1.22 12.75 8.08
N TRP A 241 -1.75 11.54 8.32
CA TRP A 241 -1.14 10.32 7.81
C TRP A 241 -1.31 10.24 6.29
N ILE A 242 -0.23 9.96 5.57
CA ILE A 242 -0.22 9.82 4.09
C ILE A 242 0.24 8.43 3.61
N ALA A 243 0.88 7.67 4.50
CA ALA A 243 1.26 6.28 4.34
C ALA A 243 1.44 5.66 5.75
N PRO A 244 1.56 4.33 5.88
CA PRO A 244 1.99 3.70 7.13
C PRO A 244 3.19 4.40 7.74
N ASN A 245 3.09 4.75 9.01
CA ASN A 245 4.11 5.46 9.78
C ASN A 245 4.63 6.75 9.11
N THR A 246 3.90 7.35 8.18
CA THR A 246 4.36 8.56 7.48
C THR A 246 3.39 9.71 7.65
N VAL A 247 3.88 10.79 8.27
CA VAL A 247 3.13 12.01 8.52
C VAL A 247 3.53 13.08 7.53
N SER A 248 2.55 13.74 6.91
CA SER A 248 2.73 15.05 6.26
C SER A 248 2.30 16.14 7.23
N PHE A 249 3.08 17.21 7.34
CA PHE A 249 2.76 18.34 8.21
C PHE A 249 3.14 19.68 7.58
N SER A 250 2.52 20.75 8.09
CA SER A 250 2.90 22.13 7.86
C SER A 250 2.65 22.93 9.13
N ILE A 251 3.57 23.82 9.49
CA ILE A 251 3.45 24.73 10.62
C ILE A 251 3.76 26.15 10.23
N ASP A 252 3.12 27.07 10.94
CA ASP A 252 3.33 28.50 10.89
C ASP A 252 3.33 29.04 12.33
N ILE A 253 4.49 29.52 12.78
CA ILE A 253 4.71 30.10 14.10
C ILE A 253 5.03 31.59 13.90
N ASN A 254 4.18 32.47 14.42
CA ASN A 254 4.35 33.92 14.26
C ASN A 254 4.64 34.56 15.61
N ASN A 255 5.78 35.23 15.74
CA ASN A 255 6.05 36.09 16.87
C ASN A 255 5.53 37.49 16.54
N THR A 256 4.30 37.82 16.96
CA THR A 256 3.73 39.16 16.74
C THR A 256 4.13 40.16 17.84
N SER A 257 4.87 39.70 18.84
CA SER A 257 5.34 40.54 19.94
C SER A 257 6.47 41.47 19.51
N ASN A 258 6.79 42.43 20.37
CA ASN A 258 7.96 43.32 20.23
C ASN A 258 9.22 42.78 20.93
N THR A 259 9.24 41.50 21.28
CA THR A 259 10.34 40.85 22.01
C THR A 259 10.87 39.65 21.22
N ASP A 260 12.19 39.56 21.11
CA ASP A 260 12.85 38.41 20.51
C ASP A 260 12.75 37.20 21.43
N VAL A 261 12.52 36.02 20.85
CA VAL A 261 12.55 34.75 21.58
C VAL A 261 13.97 34.19 21.50
N LYS A 262 14.66 34.13 22.64
CA LYS A 262 16.02 33.60 22.73
C LYS A 262 16.03 32.17 23.25
N GLN A 263 17.03 31.38 22.84
CA GLN A 263 17.18 30.04 23.39
C GLN A 263 17.43 30.07 24.90
N SER A 264 17.06 28.98 25.57
CA SER A 264 17.53 28.67 26.92
C SER A 264 18.55 27.54 26.88
N GLY A 265 19.63 27.68 27.66
CA GLY A 265 20.70 26.69 27.70
C GLY A 265 21.61 26.69 26.47
N THR A 266 22.15 25.52 26.15
CA THR A 266 23.22 25.32 25.15
C THR A 266 22.73 24.81 23.79
N GLY A 267 21.41 24.58 23.63
CA GLY A 267 20.82 24.02 22.42
C GLY A 267 20.17 25.06 21.49
N PRO A 268 19.82 24.68 20.24
CA PRO A 268 19.07 25.53 19.34
C PRO A 268 17.62 25.70 19.79
N LEU A 269 16.99 26.78 19.32
CA LEU A 269 15.53 26.85 19.25
C LEU A 269 15.00 25.63 18.49
N SER A 270 13.87 25.12 18.95
CA SER A 270 13.29 23.89 18.42
C SER A 270 11.78 24.01 18.31
N PHE A 271 11.14 23.21 17.47
CA PHE A 271 9.68 23.13 17.39
C PHE A 271 9.17 21.71 17.63
N THR A 272 7.89 21.56 17.97
CA THR A 272 7.27 20.24 18.18
C THR A 272 6.50 19.75 16.95
N LEU A 273 6.61 18.46 16.66
CA LEU A 273 5.85 17.72 15.65
C LEU A 273 4.50 17.23 16.20
N PRO A 274 3.52 16.89 15.35
CA PRO A 274 2.22 16.39 15.80
C PRO A 274 2.29 14.96 16.36
N VAL A 275 3.28 14.19 15.93
CA VAL A 275 3.55 12.80 16.32
C VAL A 275 5.05 12.61 16.46
N ASN A 276 5.51 11.83 17.44
CA ASN A 276 6.94 11.55 17.60
C ASN A 276 7.55 10.97 16.31
N PRO A 277 8.68 11.50 15.82
CA PRO A 277 9.43 10.93 14.70
C PRO A 277 10.04 9.56 15.07
N SER A 278 10.29 8.74 14.05
CA SER A 278 11.08 7.50 14.14
C SER A 278 12.44 7.79 14.75
N SER A 279 12.77 7.10 15.85
CA SER A 279 14.10 7.21 16.48
C SER A 279 15.16 6.39 15.74
N SER A 280 14.76 5.58 14.76
CA SER A 280 15.62 4.66 14.02
C SER A 280 16.40 5.34 12.90
N ILE A 281 15.99 6.55 12.50
CA ILE A 281 16.61 7.32 11.42
C ILE A 281 16.66 8.81 11.76
N GLY A 282 17.67 9.51 11.24
CA GLY A 282 17.69 10.98 11.24
C GLY A 282 16.76 11.53 10.15
N GLN A 283 16.07 12.62 10.44
CA GLN A 283 15.05 13.20 9.56
C GLN A 283 15.24 14.70 9.43
N HIS A 284 15.05 15.21 8.21
CA HIS A 284 15.30 16.59 7.85
C HIS A 284 14.05 17.27 7.31
N PHE A 285 13.84 18.52 7.70
CA PHE A 285 12.70 19.35 7.33
C PHE A 285 13.16 20.66 6.75
N SER A 286 12.45 21.17 5.75
CA SER A 286 12.77 22.47 5.17
C SER A 286 11.78 23.51 5.67
N GLY A 287 12.31 24.69 5.97
CA GLY A 287 11.50 25.82 6.42
C GLY A 287 12.15 27.15 6.04
N GLN A 288 11.51 28.21 6.49
CA GLN A 288 11.96 29.58 6.27
C GLN A 288 11.59 30.47 7.46
N LEU A 289 12.44 31.44 7.74
CA LEU A 289 12.16 32.57 8.60
C LEU A 289 11.87 33.80 7.74
N LEU A 290 10.73 34.45 7.98
CA LEU A 290 10.36 35.74 7.41
C LEU A 290 10.54 36.82 8.47
N ASN A 291 11.62 37.59 8.38
CA ASN A 291 12.03 38.63 9.32
C ASN A 291 11.90 40.02 8.68
N SER A 292 10.67 40.45 8.40
CA SER A 292 10.41 41.73 7.71
C SER A 292 10.97 42.96 8.43
N GLY A 293 11.19 42.87 9.75
CA GLY A 293 11.76 43.93 10.58
C GLY A 293 13.29 44.04 10.56
N TYR A 294 14.01 43.11 9.90
CA TYR A 294 15.47 43.01 9.98
C TYR A 294 15.98 42.94 11.44
N ASP A 295 15.18 42.31 12.31
CA ASP A 295 15.44 42.22 13.74
C ASP A 295 16.47 41.11 14.06
N ALA A 296 17.14 41.21 15.22
CA ALA A 296 18.10 40.23 15.76
C ALA A 296 19.28 39.83 14.83
N ASP A 297 19.78 40.78 14.02
CA ASP A 297 20.91 40.60 13.10
C ASP A 297 20.72 39.47 12.07
N LEU A 298 19.46 39.12 11.78
CA LEU A 298 19.11 38.12 10.78
C LEU A 298 18.58 38.77 9.49
N PRO A 299 18.89 38.20 8.31
CA PRO A 299 18.30 38.64 7.04
C PRO A 299 16.77 38.61 7.06
N ASN A 300 16.15 39.35 6.15
CA ASN A 300 14.69 39.36 5.99
C ASN A 300 14.09 38.00 5.63
N PHE A 301 14.88 37.14 5.00
CA PHE A 301 14.50 35.81 4.58
C PHE A 301 15.67 34.87 4.86
N VAL A 302 15.43 33.85 5.68
CA VAL A 302 16.46 32.86 6.04
C VAL A 302 15.93 31.47 5.79
N ALA A 303 16.66 30.68 5.00
CA ALA A 303 16.39 29.26 4.86
C ALA A 303 16.64 28.56 6.19
N LEU A 304 15.67 27.76 6.63
CA LEU A 304 15.76 26.98 7.87
C LEU A 304 15.77 25.49 7.58
N HIS A 305 16.49 24.78 8.42
CA HIS A 305 16.64 23.34 8.41
C HIS A 305 16.16 22.80 9.75
N GLY A 306 15.11 21.99 9.76
CA GLY A 306 14.67 21.26 10.93
C GLY A 306 15.35 19.90 10.94
N MET A 307 15.85 19.45 12.09
CA MET A 307 16.45 18.12 12.21
C MET A 307 15.95 17.36 13.44
N SER A 308 15.43 16.16 13.20
CA SER A 308 15.27 15.12 14.21
C SER A 308 16.46 14.17 14.09
N HIS A 309 17.25 14.05 15.16
CA HIS A 309 18.46 13.22 15.15
C HIS A 309 18.14 11.73 15.32
N LEU A 310 19.07 10.87 14.88
CA LEU A 310 19.03 9.45 15.21
C LEU A 310 18.93 9.28 16.74
N GLY A 311 18.03 8.42 17.19
CA GLY A 311 17.76 8.20 18.62
C GLY A 311 16.81 9.21 19.27
N ASN A 312 16.31 10.23 18.55
CA ASN A 312 15.31 11.14 19.09
C ASN A 312 13.98 10.41 19.36
N LYS A 313 13.58 10.36 20.63
CA LYS A 313 12.31 9.73 21.07
C LYS A 313 11.22 10.76 21.42
N THR A 314 11.45 12.03 21.08
CA THR A 314 10.55 13.15 21.38
C THR A 314 10.06 13.79 20.08
N ASP A 315 8.97 14.54 20.16
CA ASP A 315 8.43 15.36 19.07
C ASP A 315 9.27 16.61 18.76
N VAL A 316 10.38 16.83 19.45
CA VAL A 316 11.19 18.05 19.34
C VAL A 316 12.15 17.99 18.16
N VAL A 317 12.08 19.00 17.29
CA VAL A 317 12.91 19.19 16.10
C VAL A 317 13.78 20.41 16.28
N LYS A 318 15.10 20.23 16.17
CA LYS A 318 16.09 21.32 16.29
C LYS A 318 16.12 22.16 15.03
N ILE A 319 16.19 23.50 15.16
CA ILE A 319 16.23 24.43 14.04
C ILE A 319 17.65 24.91 13.78
N TYR A 320 18.05 24.87 12.51
CA TYR A 320 19.33 25.33 12.00
C TYR A 320 19.11 26.32 10.86
N HIS A 321 20.15 27.12 10.57
CA HIS A 321 20.22 27.98 9.40
C HIS A 321 21.64 27.97 8.83
N PRO A 322 21.84 28.33 7.55
CA PRO A 322 23.19 28.49 6.99
C PRO A 322 24.04 29.46 7.82
N SER A 323 25.28 29.05 8.12
CA SER A 323 26.20 29.90 8.88
C SER A 323 26.58 31.13 8.07
N SER A 324 26.32 32.33 8.61
CA SER A 324 26.77 33.59 8.01
C SER A 324 28.22 33.93 8.37
N LYS A 325 28.78 33.26 9.38
CA LYS A 325 30.13 33.55 9.91
C LYS A 325 31.17 32.51 9.50
N ARG A 326 30.74 31.26 9.30
CA ARG A 326 31.63 30.12 9.09
C ARG A 326 31.09 29.22 7.98
N LEU A 327 31.29 29.66 6.74
CA LEU A 327 30.82 28.95 5.55
C LEU A 327 31.28 27.48 5.49
N GLY A 328 32.46 27.17 6.05
CA GLY A 328 32.99 25.80 6.12
C GLY A 328 32.27 24.88 7.12
N GLU A 329 31.52 25.42 8.09
CA GLU A 329 30.76 24.64 9.08
C GLU A 329 29.35 24.27 8.58
N GLY A 330 28.89 24.90 7.48
CA GLY A 330 27.60 24.63 6.86
C GLY A 330 26.42 25.26 7.61
N LEU A 331 25.97 24.62 8.69
CA LEU A 331 24.74 24.99 9.42
C LEU A 331 25.02 25.38 10.88
N ASP A 332 24.46 26.52 11.30
CA ASP A 332 24.46 27.01 12.68
C ASP A 332 23.10 26.76 13.37
N TYR A 333 23.12 26.70 14.69
CA TYR A 333 21.89 26.69 15.51
C TYR A 333 21.12 28.00 15.35
N LEU A 334 19.80 27.91 15.15
CA LEU A 334 18.95 29.09 15.30
C LEU A 334 18.80 29.41 16.78
N LEU A 335 19.45 30.48 17.21
CA LEU A 335 19.52 30.92 18.61
C LEU A 335 18.40 31.91 18.96
N THR A 336 18.01 32.76 18.01
CA THR A 336 17.00 33.79 18.23
C THR A 336 15.91 33.71 17.18
N PHE A 337 14.66 33.76 17.61
CA PHE A 337 13.49 33.95 16.76
C PHE A 337 13.03 35.41 16.91
N PRO A 338 13.28 36.26 15.89
CA PRO A 338 13.09 37.70 16.00
C PRO A 338 11.65 38.10 16.35
N ARG A 339 11.49 39.25 16.99
CA ARG A 339 10.20 39.92 17.12
C ARG A 339 9.57 40.18 15.74
N ARG A 340 8.24 40.26 15.68
CA ARG A 340 7.47 40.58 14.46
C ARG A 340 7.87 39.75 13.23
N SER A 341 8.22 38.48 13.44
CA SER A 341 8.70 37.57 12.41
C SER A 341 7.90 36.26 12.42
N SER A 342 8.05 35.45 11.37
CA SER A 342 7.38 34.15 11.29
C SER A 342 8.30 33.04 10.82
N ILE A 343 8.11 31.86 11.38
CA ILE A 343 8.77 30.61 11.00
C ILE A 343 7.74 29.70 10.39
N VAL A 344 8.03 29.19 9.20
CA VAL A 344 7.21 28.20 8.51
C VAL A 344 8.06 26.96 8.24
N PHE A 345 7.52 25.79 8.56
CA PHE A 345 8.11 24.50 8.17
C PHE A 345 7.03 23.63 7.55
N SER A 346 7.41 22.83 6.56
CA SER A 346 6.55 21.77 6.06
C SER A 346 7.40 20.58 5.63
N GLY A 347 6.77 19.41 5.56
CA GLY A 347 7.46 18.22 5.10
C GLY A 347 6.70 16.95 5.38
N THR A 348 7.43 15.86 5.20
CA THR A 348 6.98 14.50 5.50
C THR A 348 8.02 13.81 6.36
N TYR A 349 7.60 12.99 7.31
CA TYR A 349 8.51 12.23 8.16
C TYR A 349 7.93 10.89 8.56
N GLU A 350 8.82 9.96 8.83
CA GLU A 350 8.52 8.68 9.44
C GLU A 350 8.26 8.88 10.93
N ALA A 351 7.09 8.49 11.42
CA ALA A 351 6.69 8.58 12.80
C ALA A 351 6.93 7.26 13.54
N ASN A 352 7.22 7.36 14.84
CA ASN A 352 7.31 6.24 15.76
C ASN A 352 5.96 5.99 16.43
N ALA A 353 4.89 5.92 15.65
CA ALA A 353 3.55 5.68 16.18
C ALA A 353 2.84 4.61 15.38
N LEU A 354 2.19 3.73 16.15
CA LEU A 354 1.40 2.54 15.78
C LEU A 354 2.22 1.26 15.65
#